data_AF-A0A5C6A2L2-F1
#
_entry.id   AF-A0A5C6A2L2-F1
#
_cell.length_a   1.000
_cell.length_b   1.000
_cell.length_c   1.000
_cell.angle_alpha   90.00
_cell.angle_beta   90.00
_cell.angle_gamma   90.00
#
_symmetry.space_group_name_H-M   'P 1'
#
loop_
_entity.id
_entity.type
_entity.pdbx_description
1 polymer ?
#
loop_
_entity_poly.entity_id
_entity_poly.type
_entity_poly.pdbx_seq_one_letter_code
_entity_poly.pdbx_strand_id
1 'polypeptide(L)'
;MIRSLGLLTMAVVGLFGMSATATAGLVYVDAEDGVGGNTALDGGGLLDATDGSGGATWRQRDDAAFGSGPNGSVFEGVEPSPLIQTTISGLTPGASYQVNVHFWDPQSEVEDWNVSAGFTPASLQNYSREADATGPGSVASVLASSLAFDVAPTQFGPNSGREMLSGDLGVTAANGAGEIIVYVDDLGVSEVNRRSWYDGVSYQAVPEPTAALLIFSPLFALVAERRRQAG
;
A
#
# COMPACT_ATOMS: atom_id res chain seq x y z
N MET A 1 26.41 26.03 -69.93
CA MET A 1 26.31 24.80 -69.13
C MET A 1 26.22 25.20 -67.66
N ILE A 2 25.02 25.23 -67.08
CA ILE A 2 24.78 25.62 -65.68
C ILE A 2 24.30 24.35 -64.97
N ARG A 3 25.09 23.86 -64.01
CA ARG A 3 24.73 22.68 -63.20
C ARG A 3 24.08 23.15 -61.90
N SER A 4 22.80 22.87 -61.76
CA SER A 4 22.00 23.07 -60.55
C SER A 4 22.45 22.10 -59.46
N LEU A 5 22.80 22.61 -58.28
CA LEU A 5 23.15 21.82 -57.10
C LEU A 5 21.90 21.73 -56.22
N GLY A 6 21.20 20.60 -56.27
CA GLY A 6 20.04 20.32 -55.44
C GLY A 6 20.44 20.05 -53.99
N LEU A 7 20.02 20.93 -53.08
CA LEU A 7 20.23 20.77 -51.64
C LEU A 7 19.20 19.76 -51.11
N LEU A 8 19.65 18.58 -50.69
CA LEU A 8 18.81 17.52 -50.14
C LEU A 8 18.58 17.80 -48.64
N THR A 9 17.41 18.33 -48.28
CA THR A 9 17.00 18.52 -46.89
C THR A 9 16.60 17.17 -46.31
N MET A 10 17.50 16.54 -45.55
CA MET A 10 17.21 15.28 -44.86
C MET A 10 16.45 15.57 -43.55
N ALA A 11 15.15 15.33 -43.54
CA ALA A 11 14.32 15.40 -42.33
C ALA A 11 14.61 14.17 -41.45
N VAL A 12 15.36 14.37 -40.37
CA VAL A 12 15.51 13.35 -39.32
C VAL A 12 14.23 13.36 -38.49
N VAL A 13 13.32 12.44 -38.79
CA VAL A 13 12.17 12.15 -37.91
C VAL A 13 12.72 11.35 -36.73
N GLY A 14 13.03 12.06 -35.64
CA GLY A 14 13.35 11.44 -34.36
C GLY A 14 12.09 10.79 -33.78
N LEU A 15 11.93 9.49 -34.00
CA LEU A 15 10.92 8.68 -33.33
C LEU A 15 11.34 8.53 -31.86
N PHE A 16 10.92 9.45 -31.00
CA PHE A 16 11.07 9.31 -29.56
C PHE A 16 10.11 8.20 -29.09
N GLY A 17 10.63 6.99 -28.98
CA GLY A 17 9.93 5.89 -28.32
C GLY A 17 9.73 6.27 -26.86
N MET A 18 8.49 6.61 -26.48
CA MET A 18 8.11 6.69 -25.09
C MET A 18 8.07 5.26 -24.56
N SER A 19 9.12 4.84 -23.86
CA SER A 19 9.07 3.64 -23.04
C SER A 19 8.07 3.90 -21.93
N ALA A 20 6.92 3.24 -21.99
CA ALA A 20 6.02 3.16 -20.85
C ALA A 20 6.76 2.42 -19.74
N THR A 21 7.08 3.10 -18.64
CA THR A 21 7.49 2.44 -17.41
C THR A 21 6.30 1.61 -16.93
N ALA A 22 6.44 0.29 -16.97
CA ALA A 22 5.50 -0.58 -16.26
C ALA A 22 5.47 -0.14 -14.79
N THR A 23 4.28 0.16 -14.27
CA THR A 23 4.12 0.34 -12.82
C THR A 23 4.42 -0.98 -12.15
N ALA A 24 5.25 -0.97 -11.10
CA ALA A 24 5.45 -2.15 -10.27
C ALA A 24 4.10 -2.55 -9.66
N GLY A 25 3.86 -3.85 -9.54
CA GLY A 25 2.71 -4.36 -8.80
C GLY A 25 2.95 -4.24 -7.29
N LEU A 26 1.89 -4.44 -6.52
CA LEU A 26 1.98 -4.52 -5.07
C LEU A 26 2.70 -5.79 -4.63
N VAL A 27 3.51 -5.67 -3.58
CA VAL A 27 4.09 -6.79 -2.85
C VAL A 27 3.34 -6.91 -1.53
N TYR A 28 2.65 -8.04 -1.36
CA TYR A 28 1.97 -8.39 -0.12
C TYR A 28 2.94 -8.93 0.94
N VAL A 29 2.68 -8.57 2.18
CA VAL A 29 3.41 -9.03 3.37
C VAL A 29 2.37 -9.41 4.41
N ASP A 30 2.33 -10.70 4.74
CA ASP A 30 1.47 -11.25 5.79
C ASP A 30 1.87 -10.68 7.15
N ALA A 31 0.89 -10.48 8.04
CA ALA A 31 1.17 -10.16 9.42
C ALA A 31 1.57 -11.43 10.16
N GLU A 32 2.77 -11.46 10.74
CA GLU A 32 3.29 -12.60 11.50
C GLU A 32 3.64 -12.12 12.92
N ASP A 33 3.10 -12.79 13.94
CA ASP A 33 3.40 -12.52 15.34
C ASP A 33 4.58 -13.38 15.84
N GLY A 34 4.83 -13.36 17.14
CA GLY A 34 5.85 -14.21 17.74
C GLY A 34 7.29 -13.79 17.44
N VAL A 35 8.24 -14.65 17.83
CA VAL A 35 9.67 -14.34 17.76
C VAL A 35 10.14 -14.38 16.31
N GLY A 36 10.54 -13.22 15.78
CA GLY A 36 10.99 -13.07 14.39
C GLY A 36 9.88 -12.72 13.40
N GLY A 37 8.63 -12.65 13.87
CA GLY A 37 7.52 -12.09 13.12
C GLY A 37 7.70 -10.59 12.87
N ASN A 38 6.98 -10.08 11.88
CA ASN A 38 7.02 -8.66 11.51
C ASN A 38 6.00 -7.80 12.26
N THR A 39 5.11 -8.43 13.05
CA THR A 39 4.02 -7.78 13.77
C THR A 39 4.21 -7.92 15.28
N ALA A 40 4.12 -6.80 15.98
CA ALA A 40 4.46 -6.66 17.39
C ALA A 40 3.50 -5.68 18.08
N LEU A 41 3.49 -5.69 19.42
CA LEU A 41 2.85 -4.60 20.18
C LEU A 41 3.57 -3.28 19.88
N ASP A 42 2.82 -2.17 19.92
CA ASP A 42 3.45 -0.84 19.89
C ASP A 42 4.55 -0.72 20.96
N GLY A 43 5.66 -0.08 20.61
CA GLY A 43 6.88 -0.06 21.41
C GLY A 43 7.77 -1.31 21.28
N GLY A 44 7.40 -2.27 20.43
CA GLY A 44 8.23 -3.43 20.06
C GLY A 44 8.13 -4.63 21.00
N GLY A 45 7.08 -4.68 21.84
CA GLY A 45 6.79 -5.86 22.65
C GLY A 45 6.36 -7.05 21.79
N LEU A 46 6.66 -8.27 22.22
CA LEU A 46 6.21 -9.47 21.53
C LEU A 46 4.68 -9.51 21.48
N LEU A 47 4.11 -9.58 20.29
CA LEU A 47 2.73 -10.00 20.11
C LEU A 47 2.69 -11.54 20.18
N ASP A 48 1.88 -12.07 21.08
CA ASP A 48 1.56 -13.51 21.15
C ASP A 48 0.05 -13.65 21.00
N ALA A 49 -0.40 -13.70 19.75
CA ALA A 49 -1.82 -13.82 19.41
C ALA A 49 -2.34 -15.26 19.60
N THR A 50 -1.46 -16.22 19.92
CA THR A 50 -1.81 -17.60 20.29
C THR A 50 -2.17 -17.78 21.77
N ASP A 51 -1.87 -16.80 22.61
CA ASP A 51 -2.07 -16.91 24.05
C ASP A 51 -3.56 -16.93 24.44
N GLY A 52 -4.07 -18.13 24.74
CA GLY A 52 -5.41 -18.35 25.26
C GLY A 52 -5.63 -17.88 26.70
N SER A 53 -4.60 -17.36 27.39
CA SER A 53 -4.70 -16.86 28.78
C SER A 53 -5.53 -15.57 28.91
N GLY A 54 -5.83 -14.91 27.79
CA GLY A 54 -6.59 -13.65 27.74
C GLY A 54 -5.74 -12.39 27.96
N GLY A 55 -4.41 -12.53 28.01
CA GLY A 55 -3.46 -11.42 28.12
C GLY A 55 -3.16 -10.71 26.78
N ALA A 56 -3.39 -11.37 25.66
CA ALA A 56 -3.34 -10.78 24.32
C ALA A 56 -4.77 -10.65 23.77
N THR A 57 -5.15 -9.43 23.45
CA THR A 57 -6.51 -9.05 23.03
C THR A 57 -6.68 -9.04 21.52
N TRP A 58 -5.56 -9.10 20.79
CA TRP A 58 -5.53 -9.68 19.45
C TRP A 58 -5.47 -11.21 19.54
N ARG A 59 -6.27 -11.89 18.73
CA ARG A 59 -6.32 -13.35 18.67
C ARG A 59 -6.01 -13.82 17.28
N GLN A 60 -5.15 -14.82 17.18
CA GLN A 60 -4.84 -15.46 15.94
C GLN A 60 -6.00 -16.35 15.48
N ARG A 61 -6.34 -16.24 14.20
CA ARG A 61 -7.46 -16.91 13.54
C ARG A 61 -6.98 -17.64 12.28
N ASP A 62 -6.03 -18.56 12.42
CA ASP A 62 -5.45 -19.32 11.28
C ASP A 62 -6.30 -20.52 10.82
N ASP A 63 -7.61 -20.51 11.08
CA ASP A 63 -8.43 -21.59 10.56
C ASP A 63 -8.50 -21.47 9.03
N ALA A 64 -8.68 -22.60 8.33
CA ALA A 64 -8.75 -22.60 6.87
C ALA A 64 -9.94 -21.78 6.30
N ALA A 65 -10.79 -21.20 7.14
CA ALA A 65 -11.85 -20.29 6.73
C ALA A 65 -11.36 -18.82 6.66
N PHE A 66 -10.21 -18.49 7.27
CA PHE A 66 -9.59 -17.16 7.27
C PHE A 66 -8.15 -17.19 6.76
N GLY A 67 -7.65 -16.02 6.36
CA GLY A 67 -6.21 -15.84 6.14
C GLY A 67 -5.65 -16.32 4.83
N SER A 68 -4.38 -15.98 4.63
CA SER A 68 -3.53 -16.39 3.52
C SER A 68 -3.10 -17.87 3.59
N GLY A 69 -4.05 -18.78 3.85
CA GLY A 69 -3.87 -20.24 3.83
C GLY A 69 -3.42 -20.83 5.18
N PRO A 70 -3.05 -22.14 5.25
CA PRO A 70 -2.79 -22.85 6.51
C PRO A 70 -1.58 -22.35 7.33
N ASN A 71 -0.87 -21.34 6.81
CA ASN A 71 0.28 -20.71 7.45
C ASN A 71 0.18 -19.17 7.50
N GLY A 72 -0.91 -18.57 7.02
CA GLY A 72 -1.09 -17.12 7.03
C GLY A 72 -1.87 -16.70 8.27
N SER A 73 -1.46 -15.61 8.92
CA SER A 73 -2.07 -15.20 10.19
C SER A 73 -3.14 -14.13 9.97
N VAL A 74 -4.30 -14.33 10.59
CA VAL A 74 -5.31 -13.27 10.74
C VAL A 74 -5.45 -12.94 12.19
N PHE A 75 -5.35 -11.65 12.51
CA PHE A 75 -5.52 -11.15 13.86
C PHE A 75 -6.90 -10.55 14.03
N GLU A 76 -7.70 -11.19 14.89
CA GLU A 76 -8.98 -10.68 15.37
C GLU A 76 -8.73 -9.77 16.57
N GLY A 77 -9.03 -8.48 16.44
CA GLY A 77 -9.03 -7.51 17.54
C GLY A 77 -10.30 -7.64 18.37
N VAL A 78 -10.13 -7.85 19.69
CA VAL A 78 -11.22 -7.87 20.67
C VAL A 78 -10.94 -6.85 21.76
N GLU A 79 -11.74 -5.78 21.79
CA GLU A 79 -11.65 -4.70 22.77
C GLU A 79 -11.54 -5.24 24.21
N PRO A 80 -10.54 -4.78 25.00
CA PRO A 80 -9.50 -3.82 24.64
C PRO A 80 -8.30 -4.43 23.89
N SER A 81 -8.16 -4.21 22.58
CA SER A 81 -6.95 -4.59 21.83
C SER A 81 -5.86 -3.53 22.02
N PRO A 82 -4.58 -3.87 22.31
CA PRO A 82 -3.52 -2.89 22.26
C PRO A 82 -3.23 -2.54 20.81
N LEU A 83 -2.72 -1.33 20.60
CA LEU A 83 -2.12 -0.96 19.33
C LEU A 83 -1.00 -1.95 18.97
N ILE A 84 -1.03 -2.45 17.74
CA ILE A 84 0.05 -3.27 17.16
C ILE A 84 0.72 -2.50 16.03
N GLN A 85 1.88 -2.98 15.61
CA GLN A 85 2.63 -2.45 14.49
C GLN A 85 3.16 -3.58 13.63
N THR A 86 3.14 -3.38 12.31
CA THR A 86 3.70 -4.29 11.31
C THR A 86 4.82 -3.59 10.56
N THR A 87 5.98 -4.23 10.50
CA THR A 87 7.18 -3.68 9.87
C THR A 87 7.37 -4.28 8.47
N ILE A 88 7.38 -3.42 7.46
CA ILE A 88 7.79 -3.76 6.09
C ILE A 88 9.29 -3.50 6.01
N SER A 89 10.09 -4.53 5.73
CA SER A 89 11.56 -4.45 5.71
C SER A 89 12.16 -4.68 4.32
N GLY A 90 13.46 -4.40 4.17
CA GLY A 90 14.20 -4.65 2.92
C GLY A 90 13.91 -3.62 1.81
N LEU A 91 13.36 -2.47 2.18
CA LEU A 91 13.09 -1.37 1.27
C LEU A 91 14.36 -0.56 0.99
N THR A 92 14.35 0.24 -0.08
CA THR A 92 15.44 1.18 -0.34
C THR A 92 15.29 2.37 0.62
N PRO A 93 16.28 2.66 1.50
CA PRO A 93 16.18 3.77 2.44
C PRO A 93 15.89 5.10 1.75
N GLY A 94 14.91 5.84 2.26
CA GLY A 94 14.48 7.14 1.72
C GLY A 94 13.65 7.11 0.44
N ALA A 95 13.43 5.94 -0.18
CA ALA A 95 12.53 5.83 -1.32
C ALA A 95 11.06 5.86 -0.87
N SER A 96 10.19 6.40 -1.73
CA SER A 96 8.75 6.51 -1.48
C SER A 96 8.00 5.24 -1.90
N TYR A 97 7.03 4.83 -1.09
CA TYR A 97 6.19 3.66 -1.31
C TYR A 97 4.73 3.99 -1.03
N GLN A 98 3.85 3.51 -1.90
CA GLN A 98 2.41 3.47 -1.67
C GLN A 98 2.12 2.23 -0.82
N VAL A 99 1.39 2.38 0.28
CA VAL A 99 1.13 1.30 1.24
C VAL A 99 -0.37 1.08 1.40
N ASN A 100 -0.78 -0.17 1.59
CA ASN A 100 -2.15 -0.55 1.89
C ASN A 100 -2.20 -1.46 3.11
N VAL A 101 -3.29 -1.39 3.86
CA VAL A 101 -3.66 -2.35 4.93
C VAL A 101 -4.68 -3.34 4.38
N HIS A 102 -4.54 -4.62 4.73
CA HIS A 102 -5.46 -5.69 4.33
C HIS A 102 -6.20 -6.26 5.53
N PHE A 103 -7.51 -6.44 5.36
CA PHE A 103 -8.39 -6.95 6.40
C PHE A 103 -9.57 -7.70 5.79
N TRP A 104 -10.21 -8.59 6.56
CA TRP A 104 -11.37 -9.36 6.12
C TRP A 104 -12.68 -8.70 6.50
N ASP A 105 -13.70 -8.91 5.67
CA ASP A 105 -15.08 -8.47 5.91
C ASP A 105 -16.09 -9.54 5.43
N PRO A 106 -17.19 -9.81 6.17
CA PRO A 106 -18.15 -10.89 5.89
C PRO A 106 -19.23 -10.57 4.84
N GLN A 107 -19.10 -9.48 4.08
CA GLN A 107 -20.11 -9.09 3.08
C GLN A 107 -21.52 -8.96 3.68
N SER A 108 -21.61 -8.49 4.92
CA SER A 108 -22.87 -8.45 5.68
C SER A 108 -23.35 -7.01 5.82
N GLU A 109 -24.67 -6.82 5.85
CA GLU A 109 -25.28 -5.52 6.21
C GLU A 109 -25.36 -5.33 7.74
N VAL A 110 -25.01 -6.37 8.51
CA VAL A 110 -25.09 -6.38 9.98
C VAL A 110 -23.71 -6.48 10.63
N GLU A 111 -22.81 -7.24 10.02
CA GLU A 111 -21.42 -7.35 10.46
C GLU A 111 -20.56 -6.47 9.56
N ASP A 112 -19.80 -5.58 10.15
CA ASP A 112 -18.94 -4.61 9.46
C ASP A 112 -17.57 -4.67 10.12
N TRP A 113 -16.71 -5.52 9.57
CA TRP A 113 -15.35 -5.65 10.06
C TRP A 113 -14.48 -4.62 9.38
N ASN A 114 -13.59 -4.06 10.18
CA ASN A 114 -12.93 -2.81 9.88
C ASN A 114 -11.56 -2.81 10.53
N VAL A 115 -10.74 -1.84 10.17
CA VAL A 115 -9.41 -1.69 10.76
C VAL A 115 -9.04 -0.23 10.85
N SER A 116 -8.46 0.17 11.97
CA SER A 116 -7.81 1.47 12.10
C SER A 116 -6.34 1.31 11.77
N ALA A 117 -5.80 2.07 10.82
CA ALA A 117 -4.40 1.96 10.43
C ALA A 117 -3.78 3.30 10.01
N GLY A 118 -2.46 3.39 10.14
CA GLY A 118 -1.71 4.59 9.73
C GLY A 118 -0.21 4.48 9.98
N PHE A 119 0.53 5.51 9.56
CA PHE A 119 1.99 5.56 9.74
C PHE A 119 2.44 6.13 11.09
N THR A 120 1.50 6.59 11.92
CA THR A 120 1.78 7.08 13.27
C THR A 120 0.68 6.64 14.24
N PRO A 121 1.03 6.30 15.50
CA PRO A 121 0.06 5.81 16.48
C PRO A 121 -1.02 6.85 16.85
N ALA A 122 -0.70 8.14 16.72
CA ALA A 122 -1.61 9.23 17.10
C ALA A 122 -2.60 9.64 15.99
N SER A 123 -2.52 9.03 14.80
CA SER A 123 -3.32 9.42 13.64
C SER A 123 -3.62 8.20 12.77
N LEU A 124 -4.52 7.36 13.26
CA LEU A 124 -5.04 6.22 12.51
C LEU A 124 -6.29 6.63 11.72
N GLN A 125 -6.40 6.11 10.50
CA GLN A 125 -7.60 6.20 9.68
C GLN A 125 -8.35 4.88 9.80
N ASN A 126 -9.66 4.95 10.03
CA ASN A 126 -10.52 3.79 10.04
C ASN A 126 -10.94 3.44 8.60
N TYR A 127 -10.81 2.16 8.25
CA TYR A 127 -11.15 1.59 6.95
C TYR A 127 -12.25 0.54 7.12
N SER A 128 -13.26 0.64 6.27
CA SER A 128 -14.39 -0.30 6.20
C SER A 128 -14.72 -0.64 4.75
N ARG A 129 -15.64 -1.56 4.50
CA ARG A 129 -16.12 -1.87 3.15
C ARG A 129 -16.63 -0.62 2.45
N GLU A 130 -17.65 -0.01 3.04
CA GLU A 130 -18.27 1.22 2.53
C GLU A 130 -17.81 2.42 3.37
N ALA A 131 -17.80 3.60 2.77
CA ALA A 131 -17.51 4.84 3.49
C ALA A 131 -18.58 5.11 4.54
N ASP A 132 -18.17 5.66 5.68
CA ASP A 132 -19.01 5.97 6.85
C ASP A 132 -19.75 4.77 7.50
N ALA A 133 -19.51 3.53 7.06
CA ALA A 133 -20.25 2.34 7.50
C ALA A 133 -20.10 2.05 9.00
N THR A 134 -18.89 2.25 9.52
CA THR A 134 -18.55 2.11 10.94
C THR A 134 -18.64 3.42 11.72
N GLY A 135 -19.02 4.51 11.05
CA GLY A 135 -19.17 5.83 11.65
C GLY A 135 -18.58 6.92 10.76
N PRO A 136 -18.95 8.20 11.00
CA PRO A 136 -18.50 9.31 10.17
C PRO A 136 -16.98 9.39 10.07
N GLY A 137 -16.48 9.45 8.85
CA GLY A 137 -15.05 9.55 8.53
C GLY A 137 -14.36 8.22 8.27
N SER A 138 -15.05 7.07 8.29
CA SER A 138 -14.45 5.82 7.80
C SER A 138 -14.29 5.86 6.28
N VAL A 139 -13.15 5.38 5.80
CA VAL A 139 -12.79 5.39 4.38
C VAL A 139 -13.17 4.05 3.75
N ALA A 140 -13.83 4.11 2.58
CA ALA A 140 -14.17 2.93 1.81
C ALA A 140 -12.90 2.22 1.31
N SER A 141 -12.90 0.90 1.44
CA SER A 141 -11.83 0.03 0.96
C SER A 141 -12.21 -0.61 -0.36
N VAL A 142 -11.22 -1.07 -1.12
CA VAL A 142 -11.47 -1.81 -2.36
C VAL A 142 -11.28 -3.30 -2.13
N LEU A 143 -11.88 -4.14 -2.99
CA LEU A 143 -11.56 -5.56 -3.00
C LEU A 143 -10.08 -5.75 -3.31
N ALA A 144 -9.35 -6.44 -2.45
CA ALA A 144 -7.93 -6.69 -2.66
C ALA A 144 -7.70 -7.45 -3.97
N SER A 145 -8.61 -8.35 -4.38
CA SER A 145 -8.56 -9.08 -5.66
C SER A 145 -8.65 -8.19 -6.92
N SER A 146 -9.03 -6.92 -6.78
CA SER A 146 -9.05 -5.96 -7.88
C SER A 146 -7.70 -5.26 -8.13
N LEU A 147 -6.76 -5.41 -7.20
CA LEU A 147 -5.44 -4.80 -7.28
C LEU A 147 -4.44 -5.68 -8.05
N ALA A 148 -3.42 -5.06 -8.64
CA ALA A 148 -2.34 -5.76 -9.33
C ALA A 148 -1.19 -6.04 -8.36
N PHE A 149 -0.83 -7.31 -8.21
CA PHE A 149 0.25 -7.76 -7.33
C PHE A 149 1.39 -8.40 -8.12
N ASP A 150 2.62 -8.07 -7.73
CA ASP A 150 3.82 -8.84 -8.07
C ASP A 150 3.99 -10.04 -7.12
N VAL A 151 3.63 -9.84 -5.84
CA VAL A 151 3.50 -10.89 -4.83
C VAL A 151 2.13 -10.75 -4.20
N ALA A 152 1.22 -11.66 -4.54
CA ALA A 152 -0.16 -11.62 -4.07
C ALA A 152 -0.33 -12.31 -2.71
N PRO A 153 -1.31 -11.89 -1.91
CA PRO A 153 -1.90 -12.74 -0.89
C PRO A 153 -2.28 -14.09 -1.49
N THR A 154 -2.18 -15.17 -0.71
CA THR A 154 -2.50 -16.51 -1.22
C THR A 154 -4.02 -16.71 -1.37
N GLN A 155 -4.82 -15.89 -0.68
CA GLN A 155 -6.27 -15.92 -0.69
C GLN A 155 -6.83 -14.49 -0.71
N PHE A 156 -7.88 -14.27 -1.50
CA PHE A 156 -8.63 -13.01 -1.52
C PHE A 156 -10.11 -13.17 -1.08
N GLY A 157 -10.59 -14.42 -1.02
CA GLY A 157 -12.00 -14.75 -0.86
C GLY A 157 -12.75 -14.92 -2.21
N PRO A 158 -14.08 -15.19 -2.17
CA PRO A 158 -14.85 -15.38 -0.95
C PRO A 158 -14.50 -16.72 -0.28
N ASN A 159 -14.11 -16.67 1.01
CA ASN A 159 -14.00 -17.87 1.85
C ASN A 159 -15.07 -17.77 2.94
N SER A 160 -16.00 -18.72 2.94
CA SER A 160 -17.10 -18.74 3.92
C SER A 160 -17.92 -17.43 3.96
N GLY A 161 -18.08 -16.74 2.82
CA GLY A 161 -18.80 -15.47 2.69
C GLY A 161 -17.98 -14.23 3.07
N ARG A 162 -16.67 -14.35 3.23
CA ARG A 162 -15.78 -13.24 3.59
C ARG A 162 -14.87 -12.86 2.44
N GLU A 163 -14.63 -11.58 2.26
CA GLU A 163 -13.71 -11.02 1.27
C GLU A 163 -12.60 -10.23 1.95
N MET A 164 -11.43 -10.26 1.34
CA MET A 164 -10.34 -9.41 1.77
C MET A 164 -10.42 -8.05 1.08
N LEU A 165 -10.35 -7.01 1.89
CA LEU A 165 -10.38 -5.61 1.51
C LEU A 165 -9.00 -5.00 1.66
N SER A 166 -8.75 -3.95 0.88
CA SER A 166 -7.52 -3.16 0.90
C SER A 166 -7.85 -1.70 1.15
N GLY A 167 -7.39 -1.18 2.28
CA GLY A 167 -7.44 0.24 2.63
C GLY A 167 -6.16 0.95 2.19
N ASP A 168 -6.30 2.02 1.40
CA ASP A 168 -5.18 2.85 0.95
C ASP A 168 -4.68 3.77 2.08
N LEU A 169 -3.47 3.51 2.60
CA LEU A 169 -2.83 4.33 3.64
C LEU A 169 -2.13 5.58 3.09
N GLY A 170 -1.91 5.61 1.78
CA GLY A 170 -1.15 6.63 1.06
C GLY A 170 0.33 6.31 0.91
N VAL A 171 1.10 7.36 0.60
CA VAL A 171 2.53 7.27 0.30
C VAL A 171 3.37 7.69 1.49
N THR A 172 4.38 6.89 1.83
CA THR A 172 5.39 7.22 2.84
C THR A 172 6.79 6.80 2.38
N ALA A 173 7.83 7.38 2.98
CA ALA A 173 9.21 7.02 2.70
C ALA A 173 9.72 5.95 3.66
N ALA A 174 10.50 5.00 3.16
CA ALA A 174 11.22 4.07 4.02
C ALA A 174 12.25 4.81 4.88
N ASN A 175 12.40 4.40 6.14
CA ASN A 175 13.35 4.98 7.08
C ASN A 175 14.82 4.67 6.69
N GLY A 176 15.78 5.13 7.49
CA GLY A 176 17.21 4.90 7.24
C GLY A 176 17.66 3.44 7.26
N ALA A 177 16.87 2.55 7.86
CA ALA A 177 17.10 1.10 7.88
C ALA A 177 16.43 0.38 6.69
N GLY A 178 15.67 1.10 5.85
CA GLY A 178 14.90 0.49 4.76
C GLY A 178 13.62 -0.17 5.25
N GLU A 179 12.95 0.46 6.22
CA GLU A 179 11.73 -0.06 6.82
C GLU A 179 10.58 0.97 6.77
N ILE A 180 9.34 0.48 6.71
CA ILE A 180 8.12 1.24 6.97
C ILE A 180 7.37 0.54 8.11
N ILE A 181 6.93 1.31 9.09
CA ILE A 181 6.10 0.82 10.19
C ILE A 181 4.65 1.25 9.93
N VAL A 182 3.74 0.28 9.94
CA VAL A 182 2.30 0.51 9.87
C VAL A 182 1.71 0.17 11.23
N TYR A 183 1.06 1.13 11.86
CA TYR A 183 0.33 0.94 13.11
C TYR A 183 -1.09 0.50 12.79
N VAL A 184 -1.58 -0.47 13.55
CA VAL A 184 -2.90 -1.09 13.37
C VAL A 184 -3.59 -1.20 14.73
N ASP A 185 -4.85 -0.79 14.77
CA ASP A 185 -5.70 -0.84 15.95
C ASP A 185 -7.10 -1.34 15.61
N ASP A 186 -7.85 -1.69 16.64
CA ASP A 186 -9.27 -1.94 16.52
C ASP A 186 -10.09 -0.62 16.54
N LEU A 187 -11.42 -0.74 16.57
CA LEU A 187 -12.33 0.41 16.64
C LEU A 187 -12.65 0.89 18.06
N GLY A 188 -12.06 0.28 19.09
CA GLY A 188 -12.42 0.54 20.48
C GLY A 188 -13.84 0.09 20.83
N VAL A 189 -14.40 -0.87 20.09
CA VAL A 189 -15.78 -1.33 20.24
C VAL A 189 -15.84 -2.77 20.74
N SER A 190 -16.66 -3.00 21.77
CA SER A 190 -16.86 -4.35 22.33
C SER A 190 -17.88 -5.21 21.55
N GLU A 191 -18.49 -4.65 20.50
CA GLU A 191 -19.50 -5.34 19.69
C GLU A 191 -18.86 -6.38 18.77
N VAL A 192 -19.29 -7.64 18.90
CA VAL A 192 -18.71 -8.77 18.13
C VAL A 192 -18.81 -8.57 16.61
N ASN A 193 -19.88 -7.94 16.15
CA ASN A 193 -20.14 -7.69 14.73
C ASN A 193 -19.28 -6.55 14.16
N ARG A 194 -18.49 -5.87 14.99
CA ARG A 194 -17.69 -4.70 14.62
C ARG A 194 -16.20 -4.86 14.94
N ARG A 195 -15.78 -6.10 15.19
CA ARG A 195 -14.37 -6.45 15.46
C ARG A 195 -13.49 -6.19 14.26
N SER A 196 -12.20 -6.08 14.53
CA SER A 196 -11.17 -5.93 13.50
C SER A 196 -10.58 -7.28 13.12
N TRP A 197 -10.32 -7.49 11.82
CA TRP A 197 -9.82 -8.75 11.26
C TRP A 197 -8.64 -8.46 10.33
N TYR A 198 -7.50 -8.14 10.92
CA TYR A 198 -6.29 -7.70 10.24
C TYR A 198 -5.50 -8.90 9.65
N ASP A 199 -5.08 -8.83 8.38
CA ASP A 199 -4.32 -9.91 7.70
C ASP A 199 -2.87 -9.49 7.43
N GLY A 200 -2.64 -8.26 6.95
CA GLY A 200 -1.31 -7.81 6.57
C GLY A 200 -1.27 -6.49 5.84
N VAL A 201 -0.16 -6.22 5.18
CA VAL A 201 0.07 -4.97 4.44
C VAL A 201 0.57 -5.26 3.03
N SER A 202 0.42 -4.32 2.12
CA SER A 202 1.13 -4.36 0.84
C SER A 202 1.77 -3.04 0.50
N TYR A 203 2.80 -3.08 -0.33
CA TYR A 203 3.53 -1.89 -0.77
C TYR A 203 3.92 -1.96 -2.24
N GLN A 204 4.06 -0.80 -2.87
CA GLN A 204 4.70 -0.67 -4.19
C GLN A 204 5.58 0.58 -4.21
N ALA A 205 6.74 0.48 -4.87
CA ALA A 205 7.62 1.63 -5.04
C ALA A 205 6.92 2.71 -5.88
N VAL A 206 6.99 3.95 -5.42
CA VAL A 206 6.52 5.12 -6.18
C VAL A 206 7.76 5.73 -6.87
N PRO A 207 7.85 5.68 -8.20
CA PRO A 207 9.00 6.23 -8.90
C PRO A 207 9.12 7.73 -8.64
N GLU A 208 10.34 8.18 -8.33
CA GLU A 208 10.63 9.61 -8.27
C GLU A 208 10.29 10.27 -9.62
N PRO A 209 9.63 11.44 -9.64
CA PRO A 209 9.37 12.15 -10.88
C PRO A 209 10.71 12.45 -11.53
N THR A 210 10.97 11.80 -12.67
CA THR A 210 12.29 11.86 -13.30
C THR A 210 12.55 13.30 -13.73
N ALA A 211 13.62 13.92 -13.21
CA ALA A 211 14.04 15.27 -13.58
C ALA A 211 14.35 15.44 -15.08
N ALA A 212 14.29 14.37 -15.87
CA ALA A 212 14.38 14.36 -17.33
C ALA A 212 13.36 15.29 -18.02
N LEU A 213 12.24 15.63 -17.38
CA LEU A 213 11.30 16.62 -17.93
C LEU A 213 11.79 18.08 -17.82
N LEU A 214 12.72 18.38 -16.89
CA LEU A 214 13.17 19.75 -16.62
C LEU A 214 14.33 20.21 -17.52
N ILE A 215 14.96 19.34 -18.31
CA ILE A 215 16.12 19.70 -19.15
C ILE A 215 15.71 20.20 -20.55
N PHE A 216 14.43 20.09 -20.95
CA PHE A 216 13.98 20.42 -22.32
C PHE A 216 13.49 21.86 -22.55
N SER A 217 13.75 22.81 -21.65
CA SER A 217 13.47 24.23 -21.91
C SER A 217 14.59 25.12 -21.36
N PRO A 218 15.64 25.39 -22.16
CA PRO A 218 15.69 26.69 -22.83
C PRO A 218 16.42 26.74 -24.20
N LEU A 219 16.71 25.60 -24.86
CA LEU A 219 17.55 25.64 -26.08
C LEU A 219 16.87 26.26 -27.32
N PHE A 220 15.54 26.41 -27.32
CA PHE A 220 14.82 27.10 -28.41
C PHE A 220 14.83 28.63 -28.31
N ALA A 221 15.22 29.21 -27.16
CA ALA A 221 15.35 30.66 -27.04
C ALA A 221 16.64 31.20 -27.69
N LEU A 222 17.70 30.39 -27.81
CA LEU A 222 18.99 30.88 -28.31
C LEU A 222 19.11 30.94 -29.85
N VAL A 223 18.18 30.34 -30.60
CA VAL A 223 18.22 30.34 -32.08
C VAL A 223 17.38 31.48 -32.68
N ALA A 224 16.44 32.06 -31.93
CA ALA A 224 15.60 33.15 -32.41
C ALA A 224 16.30 34.53 -32.40
N GLU A 225 17.35 34.72 -31.61
CA GLU A 225 17.93 36.06 -31.41
C GLU A 225 19.03 36.43 -32.43
N ARG A 226 19.54 35.47 -33.22
CA ARG A 226 20.59 35.74 -34.23
C ARG A 226 20.10 36.30 -35.57
N ARG A 227 18.79 36.46 -35.79
CA ARG A 227 18.24 36.98 -37.07
C ARG A 227 17.90 38.47 -37.08
N ARG A 228 18.12 39.21 -36.00
CA ARG A 228 17.74 40.64 -35.91
C ARG A 228 18.88 41.66 -36.12
N GLN A 229 20.09 41.24 -36.47
CA GLN A 229 21.23 42.17 -36.65
C GLN A 229 21.83 42.21 -38.08
N ALA A 230 21.07 41.82 -39.11
CA ALA A 230 21.46 42.04 -40.49
C ALA A 230 20.32 42.73 -41.25
N GLY A 231 20.30 44.05 -41.18
CA GLY A 231 19.36 44.94 -41.87
C GLY A 231 19.73 46.38 -41.60
#